data_AF-A0A927MPE7-F1
#
_entry.id   AF-A0A927MPE7-F1
#
_cell.length_a   1.000
_cell.length_b   1.000
_cell.length_c   1.000
_cell.angle_alpha   90.00
_cell.angle_beta   90.00
_cell.angle_gamma   90.00
#
_symmetry.space_group_name_H-M   'P 1'
#
loop_
_entity.id
_entity.type
_entity.pdbx_description
1 polymer ?
#
loop_
_entity_poly.entity_id
_entity_poly.type
_entity_poly.pdbx_seq_one_letter_code
_entity_poly.pdbx_strand_id
1 'polypeptide(L)'
;MADAINGIRKLVASTTLHEPGWNNTTVIDGDVIAAIKDLKRRPGKNVTVSGSISLTRALLEAGLLDELRLLVHPIVLGTGQRLFPDGMTQVPLALTRSATFSTGVLDLTYQPA
;
A
#
# COMPACT_ATOMS: atom_id res chain seq x y z
N MET A 1 9.59 15.93 -9.48
CA MET A 1 9.07 14.78 -8.71
C MET A 1 10.09 14.26 -7.70
N ALA A 2 11.37 14.08 -8.10
CA ALA A 2 12.42 13.55 -7.24
C ALA A 2 12.56 14.31 -5.90
N ASP A 3 12.66 15.64 -5.92
CA ASP A 3 12.83 16.43 -4.68
C ASP A 3 11.63 16.30 -3.73
N ALA A 4 10.42 16.25 -4.27
CA ALA A 4 9.21 16.06 -3.50
C ALA A 4 9.19 14.69 -2.81
N ILE A 5 9.53 13.62 -3.53
CA ILE A 5 9.62 12.25 -2.96
C ILE A 5 10.75 12.16 -1.94
N ASN A 6 11.90 12.79 -2.21
CA ASN A 6 13.05 12.80 -1.32
C ASN A 6 12.75 13.54 -0.01
N GLY A 7 11.97 14.62 -0.06
CA GLY A 7 11.54 15.37 1.12
C GLY A 7 10.52 14.67 2.00
N ILE A 8 9.75 13.69 1.49
CA ILE A 8 8.75 12.96 2.27
C ILE A 8 9.40 12.04 3.30
N ARG A 9 8.83 11.98 4.50
CA ARG A 9 9.17 10.97 5.52
C ARG A 9 8.80 9.57 5.04
N LYS A 10 9.76 8.65 5.04
CA LYS A 10 9.61 7.28 4.56
C LYS A 10 9.69 6.31 5.73
N LEU A 11 8.77 5.35 5.72
CA LEU A 11 8.81 4.19 6.60
C LEU A 11 9.06 2.96 5.73
N VAL A 12 10.09 2.20 6.06
CA VAL A 12 10.47 1.00 5.32
C VAL A 12 10.21 -0.22 6.19
N ALA A 13 9.24 -1.05 5.81
CA ALA A 13 9.07 -2.37 6.40
C ALA A 13 10.11 -3.31 5.78
N SER A 14 11.09 -3.75 6.56
CA SER A 14 12.13 -4.68 6.12
C SER A 14 12.57 -5.58 7.27
N THR A 15 12.92 -6.82 6.95
CA THR A 15 13.50 -7.78 7.91
C THR A 15 15.02 -7.86 7.84
N THR A 16 15.65 -7.24 6.83
CA THR A 16 17.09 -7.37 6.57
C THR A 16 17.81 -6.03 6.40
N LEU A 17 17.09 -4.96 6.08
CA LEU A 17 17.66 -3.63 5.93
C LEU A 17 17.63 -2.93 7.29
N HIS A 18 18.79 -2.65 7.88
CA HIS A 18 18.89 -1.88 9.12
C HIS A 18 19.31 -0.42 8.88
N GLU A 19 20.18 -0.19 7.90
CA GLU A 19 20.71 1.13 7.56
C GLU A 19 20.30 1.53 6.14
N PRO A 20 19.21 2.30 5.97
CA PRO A 20 18.64 2.57 4.65
C PRO A 20 19.48 3.52 3.80
N GLY A 21 20.39 4.32 4.39
CA GLY A 21 21.23 5.29 3.68
C GLY A 21 20.49 6.46 3.00
N TRP A 22 19.15 6.45 3.00
CA TRP A 22 18.31 7.47 2.35
C TRP A 22 17.82 8.54 3.32
N ASN A 23 17.72 9.77 2.81
CA ASN A 23 17.18 10.89 3.56
C ASN A 23 15.72 10.66 4.01
N ASN A 24 15.38 11.15 5.20
CA ASN A 24 14.07 10.99 5.85
C ASN A 24 13.60 9.52 5.95
N THR A 25 14.60 8.65 6.07
CA THR A 25 14.63 7.19 6.23
C THR A 25 14.29 6.62 7.62
N THR A 26 13.18 5.92 7.88
CA THR A 26 13.09 5.08 9.10
C THR A 26 12.70 3.66 8.74
N VAL A 27 13.52 2.69 9.14
CA VAL A 27 13.15 1.28 9.04
C VAL A 27 12.21 0.95 10.19
N ILE A 28 11.10 0.28 9.89
CA ILE A 28 10.23 -0.33 10.89
C ILE A 28 10.87 -1.68 11.25
N ASP A 29 11.36 -1.77 12.47
CA ASP A 29 11.84 -3.03 13.03
C ASP A 29 10.69 -3.81 13.69
N GLY A 30 10.68 -5.13 13.53
CA GLY A 30 9.66 -6.01 14.12
C GLY A 30 8.28 -5.95 13.47
N ASP A 31 7.23 -5.86 14.30
CA ASP A 31 5.83 -5.99 13.88
C ASP A 31 5.31 -4.72 13.17
N VAL A 32 5.23 -4.81 11.84
CA VAL A 32 4.70 -3.74 10.98
C VAL A 32 3.25 -3.39 11.29
N ILE A 33 2.41 -4.36 11.67
CA ILE A 33 0.99 -4.12 11.97
C ILE A 33 0.87 -3.28 13.24
N ALA A 34 1.63 -3.60 14.28
CA ALA A 34 1.70 -2.81 15.50
C ALA A 34 2.22 -1.39 15.23
N ALA A 35 3.28 -1.26 14.45
CA ALA A 35 3.86 0.03 14.09
C ALA A 35 2.87 0.92 13.32
N ILE A 36 2.13 0.36 12.36
CA ILE A 36 1.12 1.12 11.61
C ILE A 36 -0.08 1.49 12.48
N LYS A 37 -0.52 0.61 13.40
CA LYS A 37 -1.58 0.95 14.37
C LYS A 37 -1.20 2.14 15.23
N ASP A 38 0.04 2.16 15.74
CA ASP A 38 0.55 3.28 16.52
C ASP A 38 0.71 4.54 15.67
N LEU A 39 1.21 4.42 14.43
CA LEU A 39 1.31 5.54 13.50
C LEU A 39 -0.05 6.19 13.23
N LYS A 40 -1.11 5.40 13.00
CA LYS A 40 -2.48 5.90 12.75
C LYS A 40 -3.08 6.64 13.95
N ARG A 41 -2.59 6.41 15.17
CA ARG A 41 -3.06 7.11 16.39
C ARG A 41 -2.41 8.49 16.58
N ARG A 42 -1.30 8.75 15.89
CA ARG A 42 -0.55 10.01 16.02
C ARG A 42 -1.12 11.04 15.04
N PRO A 43 -1.07 12.34 15.38
CA PRO A 43 -1.42 13.39 14.44
C PRO A 43 -0.47 13.34 13.23
N GLY A 44 -1.02 13.50 12.04
CA GLY A 44 -0.25 13.38 10.80
C GLY A 44 -1.08 13.63 9.55
N LYS A 45 -0.44 13.44 8.40
CA LYS A 45 -1.09 13.44 7.08
C LYS A 45 -1.34 12.00 6.63
N ASN A 46 -1.94 11.86 5.45
CA ASN A 46 -2.15 10.57 4.81
C ASN A 46 -0.83 9.81 4.64
N VAL A 47 -0.90 8.49 4.81
CA VAL A 47 0.20 7.55 4.59
C VAL A 47 -0.10 6.76 3.32
N THR A 48 0.80 6.82 2.34
CA THR A 48 0.66 6.07 1.09
C THR A 48 1.57 4.85 1.11
N VAL A 49 1.00 3.69 0.81
CA VAL A 49 1.76 2.45 0.57
C VAL A 49 1.98 2.30 -0.93
N SER A 50 3.20 2.55 -1.39
CA SER A 50 3.54 2.36 -2.82
C SER A 50 3.77 0.87 -3.17
N GLY A 51 3.85 0.01 -2.16
CA GLY A 51 4.24 -1.40 -2.22
C GLY A 51 4.82 -1.81 -0.86
N SER A 52 5.10 -3.08 -0.61
CA SER A 52 5.02 -4.25 -1.49
C SER A 52 3.62 -4.90 -1.53
N ILE A 53 3.42 -5.86 -2.44
CA ILE A 53 2.23 -6.71 -2.46
C ILE A 53 2.02 -7.40 -1.10
N SER A 54 3.08 -7.89 -0.45
CA SER A 54 2.99 -8.53 0.86
C SER A 54 2.53 -7.55 1.95
N LEU A 55 3.05 -6.33 1.96
CA LEU A 55 2.64 -5.30 2.91
C LEU A 55 1.18 -4.89 2.68
N THR A 56 0.78 -4.65 1.43
CA THR A 56 -0.61 -4.30 1.09
C THR A 56 -1.58 -5.39 1.55
N ARG A 57 -1.27 -6.68 1.32
CA ARG A 57 -2.08 -7.81 1.80
C ARG A 57 -2.21 -7.80 3.32
N ALA A 58 -1.09 -7.72 4.03
CA ALA A 58 -1.07 -7.75 5.49
C ALA A 58 -1.89 -6.59 6.11
N LEU A 59 -1.79 -5.38 5.53
CA LEU A 59 -2.56 -4.22 5.97
C LEU A 59 -4.04 -4.33 5.63
N LEU A 60 -4.38 -4.93 4.48
CA LEU A 60 -5.77 -5.17 4.08
C LEU A 60 -6.44 -6.18 5.04
N GLU A 61 -5.79 -7.31 5.31
CA GLU A 61 -6.32 -8.34 6.23
C GLU A 61 -6.41 -7.84 7.67
N ALA A 62 -5.48 -6.97 8.09
CA ALA A 62 -5.51 -6.36 9.41
C ALA A 62 -6.55 -5.22 9.55
N GLY A 63 -7.29 -4.88 8.49
CA GLY A 63 -8.26 -3.79 8.49
C GLY A 63 -7.62 -2.40 8.66
N LEU A 64 -6.38 -2.24 8.21
CA LEU A 64 -5.60 -1.02 8.39
C LEU A 64 -5.57 -0.11 7.17
N LEU A 65 -6.03 -0.57 6.00
CA LEU A 65 -6.20 0.25 4.81
C LEU A 65 -7.53 1.00 4.84
N ASP A 66 -7.48 2.32 4.81
CA ASP A 66 -8.68 3.16 4.67
C ASP A 66 -9.10 3.28 3.20
N GLU A 67 -8.14 3.26 2.27
CA GLU A 67 -8.37 3.27 0.82
C GLU A 67 -7.50 2.21 0.13
N LEU A 68 -8.09 1.47 -0.80
CA LEU A 68 -7.41 0.60 -1.75
C LEU A 68 -7.58 1.17 -3.16
N ARG A 69 -6.48 1.66 -3.75
CA ARG A 69 -6.46 2.16 -5.13
C ARG A 69 -5.87 1.10 -6.05
N LEU A 70 -6.64 0.69 -7.06
CA LEU A 70 -6.25 -0.31 -8.04
C LEU A 70 -6.15 0.34 -9.42
N LEU A 71 -4.96 0.22 -10.03
CA LEU A 71 -4.75 0.51 -11.43
C LEU A 71 -4.83 -0.80 -12.22
N VAL A 72 -5.92 -1.01 -12.96
CA VAL A 72 -6.13 -2.21 -13.77
C VAL A 72 -5.67 -1.92 -15.19
N HIS A 73 -4.56 -2.53 -15.59
CA HIS A 73 -3.98 -2.36 -16.91
C HIS A 73 -4.66 -3.29 -17.94
N PRO A 74 -4.87 -2.84 -19.18
CA PRO A 74 -5.55 -3.62 -20.22
C PRO A 74 -4.60 -4.67 -20.86
N ILE A 75 -4.12 -5.61 -20.06
CA ILE A 75 -3.22 -6.69 -20.49
C ILE A 75 -3.48 -7.98 -19.71
N VAL A 76 -3.37 -9.12 -20.40
CA VAL A 76 -3.34 -10.45 -19.77
C VAL A 76 -1.88 -10.85 -19.58
N LEU A 77 -1.39 -10.82 -18.34
CA LEU A 77 0.02 -11.12 -18.04
C LEU A 77 0.35 -12.62 -18.09
N GLY A 78 -0.66 -13.49 -17.91
CA GLY A 78 -0.50 -14.95 -17.90
C GLY A 78 0.00 -15.50 -16.56
N THR A 79 1.19 -15.08 -16.12
CA THR A 79 1.81 -15.55 -14.85
C THR A 79 2.40 -14.39 -14.05
N GLY A 80 2.61 -14.59 -12.74
CA GLY A 80 3.21 -13.59 -11.86
C GLY A 80 2.64 -13.59 -10.44
N GLN A 81 3.08 -12.62 -9.62
CA GLN A 81 2.57 -12.43 -8.27
C GLN A 81 1.18 -11.80 -8.27
N ARG A 82 0.29 -12.33 -7.43
CA ARG A 82 -1.15 -12.15 -7.60
C ARG A 82 -1.89 -11.03 -6.86
N LEU A 83 -1.36 -10.10 -6.09
CA LEU A 83 -2.14 -9.23 -5.15
C LEU A 83 -3.15 -9.91 -4.20
N PHE A 84 -4.14 -10.67 -4.65
CA PHE A 84 -5.04 -11.53 -3.87
C PHE A 84 -4.75 -13.01 -4.20
N PRO A 85 -4.03 -13.74 -3.34
CA PRO A 85 -3.76 -15.17 -3.53
C PRO A 85 -4.94 -16.03 -3.07
N ASP A 86 -4.93 -17.31 -3.45
CA ASP A 86 -5.93 -18.28 -2.99
C ASP A 86 -5.83 -18.45 -1.46
N GLY A 87 -6.98 -18.56 -0.78
CA GLY A 87 -7.05 -18.72 0.67
C GLY A 87 -6.96 -17.43 1.49
N MET A 88 -6.86 -16.25 0.85
CA MET A 88 -6.94 -14.96 1.52
C MET A 88 -8.32 -14.77 2.17
N THR A 89 -8.36 -14.11 3.34
CA THR A 89 -9.63 -13.80 4.01
C THR A 89 -10.48 -12.88 3.14
N GLN A 90 -11.80 -13.12 3.10
CA GLN A 90 -12.72 -12.24 2.39
C GLN A 90 -12.77 -10.87 3.07
N VAL A 91 -12.46 -9.81 2.32
CA VAL A 91 -12.57 -8.42 2.78
C VAL A 91 -13.61 -7.71 1.92
N PRO A 92 -14.77 -7.30 2.50
CA PRO A 92 -15.78 -6.58 1.74
C PRO A 92 -15.29 -5.15 1.44
N LEU A 93 -15.51 -4.71 0.20
CA LEU A 93 -15.06 -3.41 -0.30
C LEU A 93 -16.19 -2.67 -0.98
N ALA A 94 -16.28 -1.37 -0.75
CA ALA A 94 -17.19 -0.46 -1.44
C ALA A 94 -16.41 0.39 -2.46
N LEU A 95 -16.88 0.43 -3.70
CA LEU A 95 -16.30 1.29 -4.74
C LEU A 95 -16.71 2.75 -4.49
N THR A 96 -15.72 3.62 -4.31
CA THR A 96 -15.95 5.05 -4.05
C THR A 96 -15.57 5.94 -5.23
N ARG A 97 -14.70 5.46 -6.12
CA ARG A 97 -14.35 6.16 -7.36
C ARG A 97 -14.02 5.18 -8.47
N SER A 98 -14.48 5.49 -9.68
CA SER A 98 -14.10 4.80 -10.91
C SER A 98 -13.80 5.83 -12.00
N ALA A 99 -12.65 5.71 -12.62
CA ALA A 99 -12.24 6.51 -13.76
C ALA A 99 -11.43 5.66 -14.74
N THR A 100 -11.35 6.12 -15.99
CA THR A 100 -10.55 5.48 -17.04
C THR A 100 -9.59 6.51 -17.62
N PHE A 101 -8.31 6.18 -17.70
CA PHE A 101 -7.33 7.00 -18.39
C PHE A 101 -7.45 6.83 -19.90
N SER A 102 -6.95 7.80 -20.68
CA SER A 102 -6.93 7.71 -22.15
C SER A 102 -6.15 6.51 -22.69
N THR A 103 -5.28 5.91 -21.87
CA THR A 103 -4.53 4.68 -22.15
C THR A 103 -5.36 3.40 -21.98
N GLY A 104 -6.59 3.49 -21.50
CA GLY A 104 -7.45 2.35 -21.17
C GLY A 104 -7.21 1.74 -19.78
N VAL A 105 -6.30 2.30 -18.97
CA VAL A 105 -6.11 1.89 -17.57
C VAL A 105 -7.30 2.33 -16.73
N LEU A 106 -7.87 1.41 -15.95
CA LEU A 106 -8.90 1.73 -14.98
C LEU A 106 -8.24 2.19 -13.67
N ASP A 107 -8.72 3.30 -13.13
CA ASP A 107 -8.34 3.86 -11.84
C ASP A 107 -9.54 3.73 -10.89
N LEU A 108 -9.46 2.70 -10.04
CA LEU A 108 -10.53 2.32 -9.12
C LEU A 108 -10.09 2.60 -7.69
N THR A 109 -10.94 3.28 -6.92
CA THR A 109 -10.73 3.47 -5.48
C THR A 109 -11.82 2.77 -4.71
N TYR A 110 -11.40 1.92 -3.77
CA TYR A 110 -12.26 1.21 -2.85
C TYR A 110 -11.97 1.63 -1.42
N GLN A 111 -12.96 1.51 -0.56
CA GLN A 111 -12.82 1.59 0.90
C GLN A 111 -13.36 0.29 1.51
N PRO A 112 -12.93 -0.11 2.72
CA PRO A 112 -13.63 -1.14 3.48
C PRO A 112 -15.13 -0.82 3.55
N ALA A 113 -15.97 -1.83 3.29
CA ALA A 113 -17.42 -1.68 3.30
C ALA A 113 -18.01 -1.54 4.72
#